data_AF-A0A922SP57-F1
#
_entry.id   AF-A0A922SP57-F1
#
_cell.length_a   1.000
_cell.length_b   1.000
_cell.length_c   1.000
_cell.angle_alpha   90.00
_cell.angle_beta   90.00
_cell.angle_gamma   90.00
#
_symmetry.space_group_name_H-M   'P 1'
#
loop_
_entity.id
_entity.type
_entity.pdbx_description
1 polymer ?
#
loop_
_entity_poly.entity_id
_entity_poly.type
_entity_poly.pdbx_seq_one_letter_code
_entity_poly.pdbx_strand_id
1 'polypeptide(L)'
;MASTMLAQAIVEFFKHKVVSSIIILACWPPSDQIKFTRELSQFGMSSMFSCDPAVLDHIRHHYLQGVIYMTHEHDDMPMFKKIYPLTLETATPVHIYDAYVHPRDGISINLWAHWTNASGLVLTHERERILRRLDLKKYPLRIATPVGHYSSDKYDGTFVDFLEDESISDQDPGIRSGYGTSMLLTEVVNAQVGFTYLSERESSSNMYLEPFSPGVWWSCLAMMAILALVERVTSKTPMEKDGAFYTVLTTWLQQEKLKFCLQVETTWDDLEYLKKKKKTSKFYQELKRGVELIRQGSTAFHSEYNQIYPHFKTFSDEQICKLQHVDTIPEWTEVLRTAGGWLLETGLGKRLVARLRIPQPPCRASLLAERVKLGDIASLLALTIFGAFLSVVLLGVEILVAKAKNSNLPEGDSKVDNVDDIPDSVEHSNYIE
;
A
#
# COMPACT_ATOMS: atom_id res chain seq x y z
N MET A 1 -40.52 0.10 -11.36
CA MET A 1 -40.27 1.37 -12.07
C MET A 1 -39.72 2.43 -11.14
N ALA A 2 -40.38 2.76 -10.03
CA ALA A 2 -39.86 3.77 -9.08
C ALA A 2 -38.45 3.44 -8.52
N SER A 3 -38.19 2.18 -8.13
CA SER A 3 -36.86 1.75 -7.63
C SER A 3 -35.75 1.95 -8.66
N THR A 4 -36.01 1.55 -9.90
CA THR A 4 -35.06 1.66 -11.02
C THR A 4 -34.71 3.11 -11.33
N MET A 5 -35.70 4.02 -11.29
CA MET A 5 -35.46 5.45 -11.50
C MET A 5 -34.66 6.07 -10.34
N LEU A 6 -34.90 5.61 -9.11
CA LEU A 6 -34.12 6.03 -7.94
C LEU A 6 -32.65 5.55 -8.03
N ALA A 7 -32.42 4.30 -8.41
CA ALA A 7 -31.08 3.75 -8.61
C ALA A 7 -30.30 4.54 -9.67
N GLN A 8 -30.94 4.85 -10.81
CA GLN A 8 -30.35 5.67 -11.87
C GLN A 8 -29.99 7.08 -11.36
N ALA A 9 -30.89 7.72 -10.61
CA ALA A 9 -30.66 9.05 -10.03
C ALA A 9 -29.48 9.05 -9.05
N ILE A 10 -29.34 8.00 -8.23
CA ILE A 10 -28.20 7.83 -7.31
C ILE A 10 -26.89 7.62 -8.07
N VAL A 11 -26.89 6.83 -9.14
CA VAL A 11 -25.66 6.63 -9.93
C VAL A 11 -25.25 7.92 -10.61
N GLU A 12 -26.17 8.66 -11.23
CA GLU A 12 -25.85 9.97 -11.81
C GLU A 12 -25.39 10.99 -10.74
N PHE A 13 -25.91 10.90 -9.51
CA PHE A 13 -25.40 11.70 -8.38
C PHE A 13 -23.91 11.44 -8.11
N PHE A 14 -23.52 10.17 -8.01
CA PHE A 14 -22.15 9.81 -7.68
C PHE A 14 -21.21 9.76 -8.88
N LYS A 15 -21.71 9.79 -10.12
CA LYS A 15 -20.90 9.85 -11.34
C LYS A 15 -19.95 11.05 -11.38
N HIS A 16 -20.32 12.15 -10.71
CA HIS A 16 -19.50 13.36 -10.63
C HIS A 16 -18.62 13.42 -9.37
N LYS A 17 -18.75 12.46 -8.45
CA LYS A 17 -17.91 12.31 -7.27
C LYS A 17 -16.94 11.15 -7.53
N VAL A 18 -15.66 11.26 -7.19
CA VAL A 18 -14.64 10.21 -7.47
C VAL A 18 -14.78 9.03 -6.49
N VAL A 19 -15.97 8.46 -6.35
CA VAL A 19 -16.28 7.37 -5.42
C VAL A 19 -16.52 6.08 -6.19
N SER A 20 -15.82 5.02 -5.78
CA SER A 20 -15.92 3.70 -6.41
C SER A 20 -16.99 2.81 -5.78
N SER A 21 -17.46 3.17 -4.59
CA SER A 21 -18.53 2.48 -3.89
C SER A 21 -19.32 3.42 -2.99
N ILE A 22 -20.56 3.05 -2.66
CA ILE A 22 -21.44 3.81 -1.78
C ILE A 22 -21.93 2.96 -0.60
N ILE A 23 -22.00 3.54 0.58
CA ILE A 23 -22.63 2.94 1.75
C ILE A 23 -24.02 3.55 1.89
N ILE A 24 -25.04 2.71 1.85
CA ILE A 24 -26.43 3.10 2.00
C ILE A 24 -26.86 2.75 3.42
N LEU A 25 -27.01 3.77 4.24
CA LEU A 25 -27.55 3.68 5.58
C LEU A 25 -29.08 3.62 5.49
N ALA A 26 -29.61 2.41 5.45
CA ALA A 26 -31.03 2.15 5.33
C ALA A 26 -31.43 0.82 6.00
N CYS A 27 -32.46 0.86 6.85
CA CYS A 27 -32.97 -0.29 7.59
C CYS A 27 -33.94 -1.17 6.78
N TRP A 28 -33.61 -1.48 5.53
CA TRP A 28 -34.48 -2.23 4.62
C TRP A 28 -34.40 -3.75 4.86
N PRO A 29 -35.46 -4.52 4.53
CA PRO A 29 -35.37 -5.98 4.48
C PRO A 29 -34.25 -6.45 3.55
N PRO A 30 -33.53 -7.56 3.87
CA PRO A 30 -32.44 -8.06 3.04
C PRO A 30 -32.81 -8.29 1.57
N SER A 31 -34.06 -8.67 1.29
CA SER A 31 -34.58 -8.84 -0.08
C SER A 31 -34.54 -7.53 -0.88
N ASP A 32 -34.86 -6.40 -0.25
CA ASP A 32 -34.90 -5.09 -0.91
C ASP A 32 -33.49 -4.52 -1.04
N GLN A 33 -32.63 -4.75 -0.03
CA GLN A 33 -31.21 -4.42 -0.11
C GLN A 33 -30.53 -5.12 -1.29
N ILE A 34 -30.75 -6.44 -1.44
CA ILE A 34 -30.17 -7.23 -2.55
C ILE A 34 -30.71 -6.74 -3.89
N LYS A 35 -32.02 -6.51 -3.98
CA LYS A 35 -32.66 -6.03 -5.21
C LYS A 35 -32.10 -4.66 -5.62
N PHE A 36 -31.99 -3.71 -4.69
CA PHE A 36 -31.48 -2.37 -4.97
C PHE A 36 -29.98 -2.37 -5.26
N THR A 37 -29.20 -3.18 -4.54
CA THR A 37 -27.76 -3.39 -4.84
C THR A 37 -27.58 -3.90 -6.26
N ARG A 38 -28.45 -4.82 -6.73
CA ARG A 38 -28.41 -5.31 -8.10
C ARG A 38 -28.79 -4.22 -9.11
N GLU A 39 -29.78 -3.38 -8.80
CA GLU A 39 -30.13 -2.23 -9.65
C GLU A 39 -28.97 -1.22 -9.76
N LEU A 40 -28.29 -0.89 -8.66
CA LEU A 40 -27.11 -0.01 -8.68
C LEU A 40 -25.92 -0.62 -9.43
N SER A 41 -25.71 -1.92 -9.26
CA SER A 41 -24.66 -2.66 -9.96
C SER A 41 -24.88 -2.69 -11.48
N GLN A 42 -26.14 -2.73 -11.95
CA GLN A 42 -26.46 -2.61 -13.38
C GLN A 42 -26.02 -1.27 -13.98
N PHE A 43 -25.94 -0.22 -13.16
CA PHE A 43 -25.43 1.09 -13.56
C PHE A 43 -23.93 1.28 -13.23
N GLY A 44 -23.22 0.21 -12.85
CA GLY A 44 -21.78 0.24 -12.60
C GLY A 44 -21.36 0.79 -11.23
N MET A 45 -22.30 0.93 -10.28
CA MET A 45 -22.01 1.41 -8.92
C MET A 45 -22.05 0.26 -7.92
N SER A 46 -20.97 0.09 -7.14
CA SER A 46 -20.94 -0.86 -6.02
C SER A 46 -21.57 -0.24 -4.78
N SER A 47 -22.41 -0.98 -4.05
CA SER A 47 -23.05 -0.48 -2.84
C SER A 47 -23.02 -1.48 -1.68
N MET A 48 -22.89 -0.97 -0.46
CA MET A 48 -23.04 -1.71 0.79
C MET A 48 -24.21 -1.12 1.59
N PHE A 49 -25.06 -1.97 2.15
CA PHE A 49 -26.13 -1.53 3.04
C PHE A 49 -25.76 -1.75 4.50
N SER A 50 -26.08 -0.79 5.36
CA SER A 50 -25.99 -0.97 6.82
C SER A 50 -27.15 -0.28 7.52
N CYS A 51 -27.69 -0.92 8.54
CA CYS A 51 -28.62 -0.30 9.49
C CYS A 51 -27.87 0.42 10.62
N ASP A 52 -26.60 0.08 10.82
CA ASP A 52 -25.76 0.56 11.91
C ASP A 52 -24.83 1.67 11.41
N PRO A 53 -24.96 2.92 11.91
CA PRO A 53 -24.06 4.00 11.55
C PRO A 53 -22.62 3.78 12.05
N ALA A 54 -22.38 2.91 13.03
CA ALA A 54 -21.03 2.58 13.50
C ALA A 54 -20.16 1.92 12.41
N VAL A 55 -20.76 1.46 11.30
CA VAL A 55 -20.00 1.03 10.12
C VAL A 55 -19.11 2.15 9.58
N LEU A 56 -19.51 3.42 9.76
CA LEU A 56 -18.74 4.58 9.32
C LEU A 56 -17.40 4.72 10.06
N ASP A 57 -17.34 4.29 11.32
CA ASP A 57 -16.11 4.31 12.13
C ASP A 57 -15.07 3.29 11.65
N HIS A 58 -15.51 2.29 10.88
CA HIS A 58 -14.67 1.20 10.37
C HIS A 58 -14.26 1.40 8.90
N ILE A 59 -14.66 2.52 8.27
CA ILE A 59 -14.29 2.83 6.90
C ILE A 59 -12.80 3.13 6.84
N ARG A 60 -12.08 2.33 6.05
CA ARG A 60 -10.68 2.60 5.77
C ARG A 60 -10.57 3.86 4.94
N HIS A 61 -9.88 4.88 5.47
CA HIS A 61 -9.65 6.19 4.84
C HIS A 61 -9.06 6.15 3.41
N HIS A 62 -8.58 5.01 2.95
CA HIS A 62 -7.98 4.86 1.61
C HIS A 62 -9.00 4.62 0.48
N TYR A 63 -10.26 4.30 0.79
CA TYR A 63 -11.32 4.16 -0.20
C TYR A 63 -12.22 5.39 -0.17
N LEU A 64 -12.37 6.06 -1.32
CA LEU A 64 -13.42 7.07 -1.48
C LEU A 64 -14.75 6.33 -1.54
N GLN A 65 -15.47 6.32 -0.42
CA GLN A 65 -16.82 5.75 -0.31
C GLN A 65 -17.84 6.87 -0.11
N GLY A 66 -18.86 6.91 -0.97
CA GLY A 66 -19.99 7.82 -0.77
C GLY A 66 -20.90 7.27 0.34
N VAL A 67 -21.58 8.13 1.09
CA VAL A 67 -22.58 7.69 2.07
C VAL A 67 -23.93 8.28 1.69
N ILE A 68 -24.94 7.43 1.54
CA ILE A 68 -26.34 7.82 1.38
C ILE A 68 -27.09 7.40 2.63
N TYR A 69 -27.87 8.32 3.19
CA TYR A 69 -28.81 8.00 4.24
C TYR A 69 -30.23 8.16 3.69
N MET A 70 -31.05 7.11 3.82
CA MET A 70 -32.45 7.11 3.37
C MET A 70 -33.36 6.98 4.58
N THR A 71 -34.04 8.07 4.93
CA THR A 71 -35.06 8.10 6.00
C THR A 71 -36.40 7.60 5.48
N HIS A 72 -37.12 6.81 6.27
CA HIS A 72 -38.51 6.46 5.97
C HIS A 72 -39.48 7.43 6.68
N GLU A 73 -40.61 7.75 6.05
CA GLU A 73 -41.51 8.84 6.46
C GLU A 73 -42.30 8.64 7.78
N HIS A 74 -42.15 7.47 8.40
CA HIS A 74 -42.73 7.15 9.71
C HIS A 74 -41.67 6.67 10.69
N ASP A 75 -40.40 7.04 10.48
CA ASP A 75 -39.35 6.91 11.48
C ASP A 75 -39.55 7.95 12.60
N ASP A 76 -40.60 7.78 13.40
CA ASP A 76 -40.70 8.42 14.71
C ASP A 76 -39.89 7.60 15.71
N MET A 77 -38.59 7.83 15.65
CA MET A 77 -37.76 7.82 16.83
C MET A 77 -36.74 8.95 16.65
N PRO A 78 -36.25 9.56 17.75
CA PRO A 78 -34.96 10.23 17.68
C PRO A 78 -33.79 9.30 17.28
N MET A 79 -33.90 7.96 17.32
CA MET A 79 -32.95 6.98 16.69
C MET A 79 -33.43 5.48 16.56
N PHE A 80 -34.58 5.21 15.91
CA PHE A 80 -35.20 3.93 15.48
C PHE A 80 -35.95 2.92 16.41
N LYS A 81 -37.23 2.63 16.07
CA LYS A 81 -37.90 1.31 16.23
C LYS A 81 -38.77 0.96 15.00
N LYS A 82 -38.78 -0.34 14.67
CA LYS A 82 -39.20 -1.05 13.43
C LYS A 82 -40.73 -1.11 13.16
N ILE A 83 -41.24 -0.85 11.93
CA ILE A 83 -42.60 -1.27 11.46
C ILE A 83 -42.72 -1.55 9.93
N TYR A 84 -43.67 -2.46 9.64
CA TYR A 84 -44.32 -3.10 8.47
C TYR A 84 -44.59 -2.33 7.14
N PRO A 85 -44.92 -3.05 6.03
CA PRO A 85 -44.92 -2.52 4.67
C PRO A 85 -46.10 -1.57 4.36
N LEU A 86 -45.81 -0.45 3.71
CA LEU A 86 -46.75 0.63 3.38
C LEU A 86 -47.43 0.46 2.01
N THR A 87 -48.73 0.71 2.03
CA THR A 87 -49.60 0.97 0.88
C THR A 87 -49.47 2.42 0.41
N LEU A 88 -49.43 2.58 -0.91
CA LEU A 88 -48.86 3.68 -1.67
C LEU A 88 -49.92 4.71 -2.09
N GLU A 89 -50.24 5.75 -1.31
CA GLU A 89 -51.20 6.78 -1.78
C GLU A 89 -50.89 8.27 -1.48
N THR A 90 -49.83 8.65 -0.76
CA THR A 90 -49.43 10.08 -0.68
C THR A 90 -47.93 10.23 -0.81
N ALA A 91 -47.49 10.66 -2.01
CA ALA A 91 -46.08 10.73 -2.40
C ALA A 91 -45.42 12.01 -1.86
N THR A 92 -44.77 11.86 -0.74
CA THR A 92 -44.00 12.91 -0.09
C THR A 92 -42.59 13.02 -0.71
N PRO A 93 -42.04 14.24 -0.75
CA PRO A 93 -40.73 14.48 -1.36
C PRO A 93 -39.63 13.78 -0.57
N VAL A 94 -38.84 12.94 -1.25
CA VAL A 94 -37.66 12.31 -0.66
C VAL A 94 -36.51 13.30 -0.70
N HIS A 95 -36.09 13.80 0.46
CA HIS A 95 -34.97 14.74 0.58
C HIS A 95 -33.64 13.97 0.68
N ILE A 96 -32.68 14.36 -0.15
CA ILE A 96 -31.33 13.79 -0.18
C ILE A 96 -30.37 14.81 0.42
N TYR A 97 -29.66 14.41 1.48
CA TYR A 97 -28.72 15.24 2.20
C TYR A 97 -27.28 14.76 2.00
N ASP A 98 -26.35 15.70 1.89
CA ASP A 98 -24.91 15.47 1.99
C ASP A 98 -24.46 15.69 3.45
N ALA A 99 -23.81 14.70 4.04
CA ALA A 99 -23.19 14.79 5.35
C ALA A 99 -21.67 14.95 5.21
N TYR A 100 -21.10 16.01 5.79
CA TYR A 100 -19.66 16.26 5.85
C TYR A 100 -19.18 16.10 7.28
N VAL A 101 -18.18 15.24 7.49
CA VAL A 101 -17.52 15.08 8.79
C VAL A 101 -16.31 16.01 8.85
N HIS A 102 -16.39 17.04 9.69
CA HIS A 102 -15.28 17.96 9.95
C HIS A 102 -14.53 17.50 11.20
N PRO A 103 -13.19 17.35 11.16
CA PRO A 103 -12.42 16.87 12.31
C PRO A 103 -12.57 17.71 13.59
N ARG A 104 -12.92 19.00 13.46
CA ARG A 104 -13.10 19.93 14.60
C ARG A 104 -14.55 20.37 14.80
N ASP A 105 -15.33 20.46 13.72
CA ASP A 105 -16.65 21.11 13.73
C ASP A 105 -17.81 20.10 13.72
N GLY A 106 -17.51 18.79 13.82
CA GLY A 106 -18.53 17.73 13.83
C GLY A 106 -19.13 17.48 12.44
N ILE A 107 -20.38 17.00 12.41
CA ILE A 107 -21.06 16.62 11.16
C ILE A 107 -21.95 17.77 10.67
N SER A 108 -21.70 18.27 9.46
CA SER A 108 -22.61 19.24 8.81
C SER A 108 -23.47 18.54 7.75
N ILE A 109 -24.79 18.66 7.85
CA ILE A 109 -25.76 18.05 6.93
C ILE A 109 -26.34 19.15 6.04
N ASN A 110 -26.29 18.97 4.72
CA ASN A 110 -26.74 19.96 3.74
C ASN A 110 -27.74 19.32 2.77
N LEU A 111 -28.90 19.95 2.55
CA LEU A 111 -29.88 19.47 1.57
C LEU A 111 -29.33 19.64 0.15
N TRP A 112 -29.12 18.53 -0.54
CA TRP A 112 -28.48 18.48 -1.86
C TRP A 112 -29.50 18.42 -3.00
N ALA A 113 -30.51 17.56 -2.83
CA ALA A 113 -31.57 17.38 -3.79
C ALA A 113 -32.86 16.94 -3.10
N HIS A 114 -33.97 17.03 -3.81
CA HIS A 114 -35.19 16.35 -3.44
C HIS A 114 -35.71 15.59 -4.65
N TRP A 115 -36.32 14.44 -4.41
CA TRP A 115 -36.97 13.64 -5.44
C TRP A 115 -38.46 13.63 -5.20
N THR A 116 -39.24 13.86 -6.25
CA THR A 116 -40.68 13.65 -6.24
C THR A 116 -41.09 12.80 -7.43
N ASN A 117 -42.22 12.10 -7.33
CA ASN A 117 -42.76 11.34 -8.46
C ASN A 117 -43.06 12.22 -9.68
N ALA A 118 -43.40 13.50 -9.47
CA ALA A 118 -43.79 14.42 -10.54
C ALA A 118 -42.58 15.11 -11.19
N SER A 119 -41.61 15.55 -10.37
CA SER A 119 -40.46 16.33 -10.83
C SER A 119 -39.20 15.50 -11.12
N GLY A 120 -39.17 14.24 -10.69
CA GLY A 120 -37.92 13.47 -10.64
C GLY A 120 -36.94 14.07 -9.63
N LEU A 121 -35.65 13.78 -9.80
CA LEU A 121 -34.57 14.32 -8.96
C LEU A 121 -34.34 15.79 -9.30
N VAL A 122 -34.60 16.68 -8.34
CA VAL A 122 -34.37 18.12 -8.47
C VAL A 122 -33.25 18.52 -7.51
N LEU A 123 -32.12 18.95 -8.08
CA LEU A 123 -30.96 19.44 -7.33
C LEU A 123 -31.31 20.79 -6.70
N THR A 124 -31.25 20.89 -5.38
CA THR A 124 -31.69 22.11 -4.69
C THR A 124 -30.66 23.23 -4.82
N HIS A 125 -29.36 22.98 -4.66
CA HIS A 125 -28.39 24.09 -4.54
C HIS A 125 -26.94 23.86 -5.03
N GLU A 126 -26.57 22.75 -5.67
CA GLU A 126 -25.14 22.41 -5.86
C GLU A 126 -24.50 22.58 -7.22
N ARG A 127 -25.17 23.03 -8.30
CA ARG A 127 -24.43 23.38 -9.52
C ARG A 127 -23.42 24.50 -9.24
N GLU A 128 -23.82 25.58 -8.57
CA GLU A 128 -22.91 26.68 -8.24
C GLU A 128 -21.88 26.34 -7.16
N ARG A 129 -22.13 25.38 -6.28
CA ARG A 129 -21.17 24.99 -5.24
C ARG A 129 -20.12 24.01 -5.77
N ILE A 130 -20.51 23.06 -6.63
CA ILE A 130 -19.60 22.18 -7.37
C ILE A 130 -18.78 23.01 -8.36
N LEU A 131 -19.43 23.94 -9.09
CA LEU A 131 -18.71 24.90 -9.93
C LEU A 131 -17.74 25.78 -9.12
N ARG A 132 -18.08 26.22 -7.90
CA ARG A 132 -17.14 26.95 -7.01
C ARG A 132 -15.93 26.14 -6.55
N ARG A 133 -15.99 24.80 -6.57
CA ARG A 133 -14.83 23.93 -6.26
C ARG A 133 -13.94 23.69 -7.49
N LEU A 134 -14.49 23.85 -8.69
CA LEU A 134 -13.78 23.76 -9.98
C LEU A 134 -13.31 25.14 -10.50
N ASP A 135 -13.96 26.20 -10.02
CA ASP A 135 -13.70 27.60 -10.34
C ASP A 135 -13.64 28.39 -9.05
N LEU A 136 -12.41 28.52 -8.52
CA LEU A 136 -12.13 29.32 -7.33
C LEU A 136 -12.26 30.82 -7.61
N LYS A 137 -12.76 31.29 -8.76
CA LYS A 137 -13.03 32.72 -9.06
C LYS A 137 -11.87 33.64 -8.68
N LYS A 138 -10.63 33.20 -8.88
CA LYS A 138 -9.41 33.93 -8.48
C LYS A 138 -9.25 34.12 -6.96
N TYR A 139 -9.87 33.30 -6.11
CA TYR A 139 -9.56 33.27 -4.69
C TYR A 139 -8.07 32.95 -4.48
N PRO A 140 -7.39 33.61 -3.54
CA PRO A 140 -5.98 33.40 -3.29
C PRO A 140 -5.73 32.01 -2.71
N LEU A 141 -5.21 31.10 -3.53
CA LEU A 141 -4.76 29.79 -3.09
C LEU A 141 -3.31 29.92 -2.61
N ARG A 142 -3.07 29.62 -1.33
CA ARG A 142 -1.72 29.60 -0.76
C ARG A 142 -1.12 28.21 -0.89
N ILE A 143 -0.21 28.06 -1.84
CA ILE A 143 0.56 26.83 -2.00
C ILE A 143 1.92 27.05 -1.34
N ALA A 144 2.16 26.30 -0.26
CA ALA A 144 3.48 26.24 0.34
C ALA A 144 4.37 25.39 -0.58
N THR A 145 5.32 26.02 -1.25
CA THR A 145 6.32 25.33 -2.06
C THR A 145 7.66 25.52 -1.35
N PRO A 146 8.39 24.43 -1.02
CA PRO A 146 9.74 24.57 -0.47
C PRO A 146 10.60 25.28 -1.51
N VAL A 147 11.38 26.27 -1.08
CA VAL A 147 12.30 26.99 -1.95
C VAL A 147 13.72 26.75 -1.46
N GLY A 148 14.53 26.19 -2.34
CA GLY A 148 15.99 26.20 -2.27
C GLY A 148 16.56 27.62 -2.33
N HIS A 149 17.88 27.73 -2.33
CA HIS A 149 18.61 28.98 -2.02
C HIS A 149 18.55 30.05 -3.12
N TYR A 150 17.35 30.58 -3.42
CA TYR A 150 17.23 31.86 -4.10
C TYR A 150 17.72 32.97 -3.17
N SER A 151 18.78 33.65 -3.60
CA SER A 151 19.24 34.91 -3.01
C SER A 151 19.44 35.90 -4.15
N SER A 152 19.12 37.16 -3.91
CA SER A 152 19.47 38.27 -4.82
C SER A 152 20.97 38.34 -5.08
N ASP A 153 21.80 37.79 -4.18
CA ASP A 153 23.25 37.75 -4.35
C ASP A 153 23.70 36.70 -5.38
N LYS A 154 22.83 35.74 -5.69
CA LYS A 154 23.14 34.57 -6.54
C LYS A 154 22.50 34.66 -7.92
N TYR A 155 21.36 35.35 -8.03
CA TYR A 155 20.65 35.56 -9.27
C TYR A 155 20.17 37.01 -9.35
N ASP A 156 20.64 37.73 -10.36
CA ASP A 156 20.30 39.13 -10.62
C ASP A 156 19.00 39.20 -11.45
N GLY A 157 17.87 38.97 -10.79
CA GLY A 157 16.55 38.93 -11.40
C GLY A 157 15.45 38.75 -10.36
N THR A 158 14.19 38.57 -10.79
CA THR A 158 13.12 38.18 -9.88
C THR A 158 13.11 36.66 -9.65
N PHE A 159 12.42 36.21 -8.60
CA PHE A 159 12.25 34.78 -8.36
C PHE A 159 11.49 34.07 -9.50
N VAL A 160 10.59 34.77 -10.18
CA VAL A 160 9.88 34.22 -11.35
C VAL A 160 10.86 34.05 -12.50
N ASP A 161 11.69 35.06 -12.78
CA ASP A 161 12.73 34.97 -13.81
C ASP A 161 13.69 33.80 -13.50
N PHE A 162 14.08 33.62 -12.23
CA PHE A 162 14.92 32.49 -11.80
C PHE A 162 14.28 31.12 -12.09
N LEU A 163 12.97 30.98 -11.94
CA LEU A 163 12.24 29.74 -12.19
C LEU A 163 12.06 29.46 -13.68
N GLU A 164 11.89 30.50 -14.49
CA GLU A 164 11.72 30.41 -15.94
C GLU A 164 13.06 30.30 -16.70
N ASP A 165 14.17 30.69 -16.08
CA ASP A 165 15.49 30.69 -16.68
C ASP A 165 16.09 29.28 -16.82
N GLU A 166 15.81 28.62 -17.94
CA GLU A 166 16.35 27.29 -18.27
C GLU A 166 17.88 27.25 -18.41
N SER A 167 18.58 28.38 -18.49
CA SER A 167 20.05 28.42 -18.63
C SER A 167 20.77 28.00 -17.35
N ILE A 168 20.11 28.12 -16.21
CA ILE A 168 20.62 27.66 -14.91
C ILE A 168 20.15 26.23 -14.70
N SER A 169 20.86 25.25 -15.30
CA SER A 169 20.50 23.82 -15.19
C SER A 169 20.76 23.23 -13.82
N ASP A 170 21.66 23.84 -13.05
CA ASP A 170 22.31 23.17 -11.92
C ASP A 170 21.60 23.36 -10.58
N GLN A 171 20.48 24.10 -10.53
CA GLN A 171 19.85 24.43 -9.26
C GLN A 171 18.33 24.29 -9.28
N ASP A 172 17.88 23.43 -8.37
CA ASP A 172 16.52 23.23 -7.90
C ASP A 172 15.41 22.94 -8.93
N PRO A 173 15.60 21.98 -9.85
CA PRO A 173 14.52 21.43 -10.68
C PRO A 173 13.35 20.86 -9.87
N GLY A 174 13.53 20.51 -8.59
CA GLY A 174 12.43 20.21 -7.68
C GLY A 174 11.49 21.40 -7.49
N ILE A 175 12.03 22.60 -7.26
CA ILE A 175 11.26 23.85 -7.14
C ILE A 175 10.61 24.19 -8.48
N ARG A 176 11.33 24.10 -9.60
CA ARG A 176 10.75 24.39 -10.93
C ARG A 176 9.61 23.44 -11.27
N SER A 177 9.78 22.15 -10.97
CA SER A 177 8.71 21.16 -11.12
C SER A 177 7.54 21.44 -10.18
N GLY A 178 7.81 21.80 -8.93
CA GLY A 178 6.79 22.17 -7.95
C GLY A 178 6.02 23.42 -8.36
N TYR A 179 6.72 24.45 -8.83
CA TYR A 179 6.14 25.69 -9.36
C TYR A 179 5.31 25.43 -10.61
N GLY A 180 5.85 24.71 -11.60
CA GLY A 180 5.12 24.36 -12.82
C GLY A 180 3.87 23.53 -12.54
N THR A 181 3.97 22.56 -11.62
CA THR A 181 2.80 21.79 -11.16
C THR A 181 1.78 22.68 -10.45
N SER A 182 2.23 23.59 -9.58
CA SER A 182 1.37 24.52 -8.86
C SER A 182 0.65 25.48 -9.80
N MET A 183 1.34 26.00 -10.81
CA MET A 183 0.76 26.85 -11.86
C MET A 183 -0.33 26.11 -12.63
N LEU A 184 -0.05 24.89 -13.09
CA LEU A 184 -1.05 24.05 -13.77
C LEU A 184 -2.24 23.75 -12.87
N LEU A 185 -2.01 23.41 -11.59
CA LEU A 185 -3.07 23.19 -10.63
C LEU A 185 -3.94 24.43 -10.48
N THR A 186 -3.34 25.61 -10.33
CA THR A 186 -4.06 26.88 -10.14
C THR A 186 -4.84 27.32 -11.37
N GLU A 187 -4.33 27.02 -12.57
CA GLU A 187 -5.05 27.23 -13.81
C GLU A 187 -6.28 26.30 -13.90
N VAL A 188 -6.09 25.01 -13.59
CA VAL A 188 -7.17 24.01 -13.58
C VAL A 188 -8.28 24.37 -12.58
N VAL A 189 -7.94 24.93 -11.42
CA VAL A 189 -8.94 25.34 -10.41
C VAL A 189 -9.37 26.82 -10.53
N ASN A 190 -8.91 27.55 -11.54
CA ASN A 190 -9.13 29.00 -11.74
C ASN A 190 -8.90 29.85 -10.47
N ALA A 191 -7.77 29.64 -9.79
CA ALA A 191 -7.37 30.36 -8.57
C ALA A 191 -6.34 31.47 -8.83
N GLN A 192 -6.25 32.45 -7.93
CA GLN A 192 -5.13 33.39 -7.91
C GLN A 192 -4.04 32.82 -7.01
N VAL A 193 -2.79 32.77 -7.47
CA VAL A 193 -1.73 32.13 -6.70
C VAL A 193 -1.11 33.10 -5.72
N GLY A 194 -1.09 32.72 -4.44
CA GLY A 194 -0.22 33.33 -3.44
C GLY A 194 0.82 32.31 -3.03
N PHE A 195 2.03 32.39 -3.58
CA PHE A 195 3.08 31.49 -3.14
C PHE A 195 3.60 31.94 -1.77
N THR A 196 3.51 31.05 -0.78
CA THR A 196 4.22 31.25 0.48
C THR A 196 5.49 30.43 0.41
N TYR A 197 6.60 31.12 0.19
CA TYR A 197 7.91 30.51 0.09
C TYR A 197 8.51 30.40 1.49
N LEU A 198 8.61 29.18 2.00
CA LEU A 198 9.41 28.90 3.18
C LEU A 198 10.84 28.66 2.69
N SER A 199 11.73 29.62 2.98
CA SER A 199 13.17 29.42 2.79
C SER A 199 13.64 28.42 3.84
N GLU A 200 13.66 27.14 3.48
CA GLU A 200 14.09 26.12 4.42
C GLU A 200 15.62 26.01 4.30
N ARG A 201 16.29 26.48 5.36
CA ARG A 201 17.74 26.36 5.54
C ARG A 201 18.10 24.87 5.39
N GLU A 202 18.82 24.53 4.31
CA GLU A 202 19.32 23.18 4.02
C GLU A 202 18.27 22.06 4.23
N SER A 203 17.00 22.20 3.82
CA SER A 203 16.03 21.08 4.00
C SER A 203 16.33 19.84 3.17
N SER A 204 17.24 19.94 2.19
CA SER A 204 17.84 18.77 1.56
C SER A 204 18.79 18.00 2.50
N SER A 205 18.88 18.39 3.77
CA SER A 205 19.54 17.60 4.81
C SER A 205 18.63 16.46 5.31
N ASN A 206 18.53 15.46 4.45
CA ASN A 206 18.72 14.03 4.72
C ASN A 206 18.34 13.52 6.11
N MET A 207 17.18 12.86 6.20
CA MET A 207 16.80 12.07 7.35
C MET A 207 17.74 10.87 7.53
N TYR A 208 18.43 10.80 8.67
CA TYR A 208 19.24 9.66 9.08
C TYR A 208 18.34 8.53 9.59
N LEU A 209 18.49 7.36 8.99
CA LEU A 209 18.15 6.09 9.61
C LEU A 209 19.48 5.39 9.89
N GLU A 210 20.01 5.55 11.11
CA GLU A 210 21.05 4.65 11.58
C GLU A 210 20.48 3.21 11.52
N PRO A 211 21.28 2.20 11.16
CA PRO A 211 20.86 0.82 11.33
C PRO A 211 20.37 0.64 12.77
N PHE A 212 19.26 -0.08 12.94
CA PHE A 212 18.68 -0.31 14.25
C PHE A 212 19.76 -0.73 15.24
N SER A 213 19.74 -0.15 16.44
CA SER A 213 20.77 -0.43 17.45
C SER A 213 20.84 -1.95 17.69
N PRO A 214 22.00 -2.49 18.09
CA PRO A 214 22.12 -3.93 18.37
C PRO A 214 21.04 -4.43 19.34
N GLY A 215 20.61 -3.59 20.29
CA GLY A 215 19.51 -3.90 21.21
C GLY A 215 18.19 -4.18 20.51
N VAL A 216 17.84 -3.44 19.45
CA VAL A 216 16.61 -3.67 18.67
C VAL A 216 16.69 -5.01 17.93
N TRP A 217 17.84 -5.35 17.35
CA TRP A 217 18.04 -6.66 16.72
C TRP A 217 17.89 -7.81 17.72
N TRP A 218 18.45 -7.66 18.93
CA TRP A 218 18.27 -8.64 20.00
C TRP A 218 16.82 -8.71 20.49
N SER A 219 16.09 -7.59 20.57
CA SER A 219 14.67 -7.59 20.89
C SER A 219 13.83 -8.25 19.80
N CYS A 220 14.14 -8.03 18.52
CA CYS A 220 13.48 -8.72 17.40
C CYS A 220 13.75 -10.23 17.43
N LEU A 221 14.99 -10.65 17.67
CA LEU A 221 15.34 -12.06 17.85
C LEU A 221 14.61 -12.69 19.04
N ALA A 222 14.53 -11.98 20.16
CA ALA A 222 13.79 -12.45 21.34
C ALA A 222 12.29 -12.60 21.05
N MET A 223 11.69 -11.64 20.33
CA MET A 223 10.30 -11.72 19.89
C MET A 223 10.06 -12.89 18.93
N MET A 224 10.97 -13.15 17.99
CA MET A 224 10.87 -14.32 17.11
C MET A 224 10.93 -15.63 17.90
N ALA A 225 11.84 -15.73 18.88
CA ALA A 225 11.93 -16.91 19.74
C ALA A 225 10.65 -17.12 20.56
N ILE A 226 10.06 -16.05 21.09
CA ILE A 226 8.80 -16.11 21.84
C ILE A 226 7.65 -16.54 20.93
N LEU A 227 7.51 -15.94 19.74
CA LEU A 227 6.44 -16.29 18.80
C LEU A 227 6.57 -17.75 18.33
N ALA A 228 7.77 -18.19 17.97
CA ALA A 228 8.03 -19.59 17.60
C ALA A 228 7.70 -20.56 18.74
N LEU A 229 7.99 -20.17 20.00
CA LEU A 229 7.67 -20.98 21.17
C LEU A 229 6.16 -21.01 21.44
N VAL A 230 5.46 -19.89 21.31
CA VAL A 230 4.01 -19.81 21.44
C VAL A 230 3.31 -20.66 20.37
N GLU A 231 3.72 -20.55 19.10
CA GLU A 231 3.19 -21.37 18.01
C GLU A 231 3.49 -22.86 18.21
N ARG A 232 4.68 -23.20 18.72
CA ARG A 232 5.06 -24.59 19.05
C ARG A 232 4.25 -25.16 20.22
N VAL A 233 3.89 -24.35 21.21
CA VAL A 233 3.06 -24.78 22.35
C VAL A 233 1.59 -24.92 21.96
N THR A 234 1.11 -24.06 21.06
CA THR A 234 -0.30 -24.04 20.63
C THR A 234 -0.62 -25.02 19.49
N SER A 235 0.39 -25.51 18.78
CA SER A 235 0.22 -26.53 17.72
C SER A 235 -0.13 -27.90 18.28
N LYS A 236 -1.13 -28.54 17.66
CA LYS A 236 -1.69 -29.82 18.12
C LYS A 236 -1.02 -31.02 17.46
N THR A 237 -0.55 -30.85 16.22
CA THR A 237 0.06 -31.95 15.46
C THR A 237 1.60 -31.83 15.44
N PRO A 238 2.32 -32.96 15.34
CA PRO A 238 3.78 -32.94 15.23
C PRO A 238 4.28 -32.23 13.96
N MET A 239 3.55 -32.31 12.84
CA MET A 239 3.89 -31.58 11.61
C MET A 239 3.77 -30.05 11.78
N GLU A 240 2.77 -29.56 12.53
CA GLU A 240 2.64 -28.13 12.85
C GLU A 240 3.77 -27.64 13.76
N LYS A 241 4.25 -28.48 14.69
CA LYS A 241 5.34 -28.14 15.62
C LYS A 241 6.68 -27.94 14.91
N ASP A 242 6.91 -28.68 13.84
CA ASP A 242 8.12 -28.55 13.01
C ASP A 242 7.98 -27.42 11.99
N GLY A 243 6.75 -27.12 11.55
CA GLY A 243 6.44 -25.98 10.67
C GLY A 243 6.46 -24.61 11.36
N ALA A 244 6.18 -24.53 12.68
CA ALA A 244 6.06 -23.27 13.42
C ALA A 244 7.29 -22.35 13.26
N PHE A 245 8.51 -22.90 13.33
CA PHE A 245 9.73 -22.10 13.15
C PHE A 245 9.84 -21.53 11.73
N TYR A 246 9.49 -22.33 10.72
CA TYR A 246 9.51 -21.89 9.32
C TYR A 246 8.41 -20.85 9.04
N THR A 247 7.24 -20.97 9.67
CA THR A 247 6.15 -19.99 9.54
C THR A 247 6.55 -18.63 10.12
N VAL A 248 7.12 -18.59 11.33
CA VAL A 248 7.62 -17.34 11.94
C VAL A 248 8.76 -16.74 11.13
N LEU A 249 9.70 -17.56 10.65
CA LEU A 249 10.82 -17.08 9.84
C LEU A 249 10.37 -16.55 8.48
N THR A 250 9.44 -17.23 7.80
CA THR A 250 8.94 -16.81 6.48
C THR A 250 8.07 -15.56 6.59
N THR A 251 7.19 -15.46 7.59
CA THR A 251 6.40 -14.23 7.83
C THR A 251 7.29 -13.03 8.15
N TRP A 252 8.38 -13.23 8.90
CA TRP A 252 9.35 -12.18 9.20
C TRP A 252 10.16 -11.76 7.97
N LEU A 253 10.66 -12.71 7.18
CA LEU A 253 11.34 -12.42 5.90
C LEU A 253 10.39 -11.76 4.87
N GLN A 254 9.09 -12.04 4.95
CA GLN A 254 8.08 -11.40 4.11
C GLN A 254 7.77 -9.96 4.55
N GLN A 255 7.98 -9.61 5.83
CA GLN A 255 7.90 -8.22 6.31
C GLN A 255 9.07 -7.34 5.86
N GLU A 256 10.26 -7.89 5.54
CA GLU A 256 11.35 -7.08 4.94
C GLU A 256 10.96 -6.49 3.57
N LYS A 257 10.02 -7.13 2.85
CA LYS A 257 9.47 -6.58 1.60
C LYS A 257 8.22 -5.73 1.80
N LEU A 258 7.53 -5.84 2.93
CA LEU A 258 6.24 -5.21 3.19
C LEU A 258 6.21 -4.61 4.60
N LYS A 259 6.40 -3.28 4.67
CA LYS A 259 6.15 -2.39 5.82
C LYS A 259 7.25 -2.34 6.90
N PHE A 260 8.24 -1.51 6.61
CA PHE A 260 8.78 -0.58 7.62
C PHE A 260 8.13 0.82 7.51
N CYS A 261 6.83 0.86 7.22
CA CYS A 261 5.98 2.02 7.49
C CYS A 261 5.30 1.74 8.83
N LEU A 262 5.96 2.11 9.91
CA LEU A 262 5.35 2.26 11.23
C LEU A 262 4.20 3.26 11.09
N GLN A 263 2.98 2.76 10.95
CA GLN A 263 1.76 3.53 11.18
C GLN A 263 1.45 3.45 12.67
N VAL A 264 2.37 3.98 13.48
CA VAL A 264 2.11 4.30 14.88
C VAL A 264 1.31 5.60 14.84
N GLU A 265 0.14 5.63 15.48
CA GLU A 265 -0.53 6.90 15.81
C GLU A 265 0.40 7.68 16.74
N THR A 266 1.24 8.51 16.13
CA THR A 266 2.11 9.42 16.87
C THR A 266 1.29 10.64 17.24
N THR A 267 1.23 10.95 18.52
CA THR A 267 0.62 12.22 18.95
C THR A 267 1.50 13.38 18.47
N TRP A 268 0.93 14.58 18.34
CA TRP A 268 1.69 15.77 17.95
C TRP A 268 2.89 16.02 18.87
N ASP A 269 2.72 15.73 20.17
CA ASP A 269 3.78 15.85 21.17
C ASP A 269 4.91 14.84 20.93
N ASP A 270 4.61 13.62 20.47
CA ASP A 270 5.62 12.62 20.10
C ASP A 270 6.40 13.06 18.87
N LEU A 271 5.72 13.61 17.85
CA LEU A 271 6.37 14.16 16.67
C LEU A 271 7.27 15.35 17.01
N GLU A 272 6.82 16.24 17.89
CA GLU A 272 7.59 17.39 18.33
C GLU A 272 8.78 16.97 19.21
N TYR A 273 8.59 15.98 20.09
CA TYR A 273 9.66 15.35 20.86
C TYR A 273 10.70 14.68 19.96
N LEU A 274 10.28 13.89 18.97
CA LEU A 274 11.16 13.24 18.01
C LEU A 274 11.89 14.30 17.17
N LYS A 275 11.22 15.36 16.74
CA LYS A 275 11.84 16.49 16.02
C LYS A 275 12.90 17.19 16.87
N LYS A 276 12.61 17.44 18.14
CA LYS A 276 13.54 18.10 19.08
C LYS A 276 14.73 17.22 19.43
N LYS A 277 14.53 15.91 19.61
CA LYS A 277 15.58 14.94 19.95
C LYS A 277 16.43 14.53 18.75
N LYS A 278 15.82 14.45 17.56
CA LYS A 278 16.51 14.08 16.31
C LYS A 278 17.27 15.25 15.68
N LYS A 279 16.90 16.52 15.94
CA LYS A 279 17.69 17.70 15.50
C LYS A 279 19.02 17.82 16.27
N THR A 280 19.94 16.91 16.02
CA THR A 280 21.36 17.06 16.38
C THR A 280 22.11 17.58 15.16
N SER A 281 23.27 18.23 15.34
CA SER A 281 24.11 18.65 14.20
C SER A 281 24.56 17.50 13.31
N LYS A 282 24.48 16.25 13.78
CA LYS A 282 24.75 15.03 13.02
C LYS A 282 23.57 14.56 12.17
N PHE A 283 22.36 15.05 12.45
CA PHE A 283 21.12 14.71 11.73
C PHE A 283 21.02 15.39 10.37
N TYR A 284 21.92 16.32 10.08
CA TYR A 284 22.01 16.97 8.80
C TYR A 284 23.45 16.74 8.32
N GLN A 285 23.62 16.06 7.18
CA GLN A 285 24.94 15.93 6.55
C GLN A 285 24.90 16.51 5.16
N GLU A 286 26.06 17.03 4.79
CA GLU A 286 26.34 17.50 3.45
C GLU A 286 26.15 16.39 2.42
N LEU A 287 25.65 16.78 1.23
CA LEU A 287 25.38 15.88 0.11
C LEU A 287 26.57 14.97 -0.23
N LYS A 288 27.79 15.52 -0.29
CA LYS A 288 29.01 14.76 -0.57
C LYS A 288 29.27 13.66 0.47
N ARG A 289 29.08 13.98 1.74
CA ARG A 289 29.27 13.02 2.84
C ARG A 289 28.17 11.96 2.82
N GLY A 290 26.94 12.37 2.53
CA GLY A 290 25.80 11.47 2.32
C GLY A 290 26.03 10.43 1.23
N VAL A 291 26.45 10.89 0.06
CA VAL A 291 26.78 10.03 -1.08
C VAL A 291 27.88 9.02 -0.71
N GLU A 292 28.88 9.43 0.07
CA GLU A 292 29.92 8.52 0.57
C GLU A 292 29.36 7.43 1.50
N LEU A 293 28.39 7.77 2.37
CA LEU A 293 27.74 6.80 3.26
C LEU A 293 26.86 5.82 2.48
N ILE A 294 26.14 6.30 1.45
CA ILE A 294 25.40 5.44 0.53
C ILE A 294 26.35 4.46 -0.16
N ARG A 295 27.51 4.93 -0.61
CA ARG A 295 28.54 4.10 -1.27
C ARG A 295 29.05 2.98 -0.36
N GLN A 296 29.10 3.21 0.95
CA GLN A 296 29.48 2.21 1.95
C GLN A 296 28.37 1.19 2.23
N GLY A 297 27.13 1.42 1.77
CA GLY A 297 26.00 0.50 1.90
C GLY A 297 25.44 0.38 3.32
N SER A 298 25.82 1.28 4.24
CA SER A 298 25.44 1.22 5.65
C SER A 298 24.26 2.13 6.01
N THR A 299 23.82 3.00 5.11
CA THR A 299 22.91 4.09 5.45
C THR A 299 21.97 4.46 4.30
N ALA A 300 20.72 4.73 4.64
CA ALA A 300 19.75 5.36 3.75
C ALA A 300 19.86 6.88 3.82
N PHE A 301 19.74 7.55 2.69
CA PHE A 301 19.95 8.99 2.57
C PHE A 301 18.81 9.62 1.76
N HIS A 302 18.16 10.64 2.33
CA HIS A 302 16.97 11.25 1.74
C HIS A 302 17.31 12.57 1.04
N SER A 303 17.45 12.54 -0.28
CA SER A 303 17.78 13.72 -1.08
C SER A 303 16.94 13.81 -2.34
N GLU A 304 16.89 15.00 -2.94
CA GLU A 304 16.25 15.19 -4.23
C GLU A 304 17.05 14.51 -5.35
N TYR A 305 16.33 13.85 -6.28
CA TYR A 305 16.94 13.14 -7.41
C TYR A 305 17.94 13.97 -8.21
N ASN A 306 17.62 15.24 -8.44
CA ASN A 306 18.43 16.10 -9.27
C ASN A 306 19.71 16.58 -8.57
N GLN A 307 19.71 16.62 -7.24
CA GLN A 307 20.92 16.93 -6.48
C GLN A 307 21.82 15.69 -6.40
N ILE A 308 21.25 14.50 -6.18
CA ILE A 308 22.04 13.29 -5.90
C ILE A 308 22.54 12.56 -7.16
N TYR A 309 21.78 12.53 -8.25
CA TYR A 309 22.14 11.78 -9.47
C TYR A 309 23.46 12.23 -10.12
N PRO A 310 23.82 13.52 -10.17
CA PRO A 310 25.14 13.94 -10.66
C PRO A 310 26.30 13.30 -9.90
N HIS A 311 26.13 13.02 -8.60
CA HIS A 311 27.16 12.39 -7.77
C HIS A 311 27.29 10.89 -7.99
N PHE A 312 26.20 10.22 -8.43
CA PHE A 312 26.24 8.80 -8.78
C PHE A 312 27.06 8.49 -10.03
N LYS A 313 27.46 9.51 -10.82
CA LYS A 313 28.44 9.32 -11.90
C LYS A 313 29.80 8.80 -11.40
N THR A 314 30.09 8.96 -10.10
CA THR A 314 31.33 8.46 -9.48
C THR A 314 31.22 7.00 -9.00
N PHE A 315 30.02 6.41 -9.06
CA PHE A 315 29.77 5.05 -8.59
C PHE A 315 30.09 4.05 -9.70
N SER A 316 30.47 2.83 -9.31
CA SER A 316 30.57 1.73 -10.28
C SER A 316 29.18 1.29 -10.74
N ASP A 317 29.09 0.70 -11.93
CA ASP A 317 27.84 0.14 -12.45
C ASP A 317 27.18 -0.82 -11.44
N GLU A 318 27.98 -1.65 -10.76
CA GLU A 318 27.49 -2.58 -9.73
C GLU A 318 26.88 -1.84 -8.53
N GLN A 319 27.50 -0.77 -8.07
CA GLN A 319 26.97 0.05 -6.98
C GLN A 319 25.66 0.72 -7.38
N ILE A 320 25.61 1.32 -8.58
CA ILE A 320 24.40 1.96 -9.11
C ILE A 320 23.25 0.96 -9.19
N CYS A 321 23.51 -0.26 -9.65
CA CYS A 321 22.51 -1.31 -9.79
C CYS A 321 21.98 -1.84 -8.45
N LYS A 322 22.75 -1.72 -7.37
CA LYS A 322 22.33 -2.10 -6.01
C LYS A 322 21.54 -1.01 -5.29
N LEU A 323 21.51 0.22 -5.81
CA LEU A 323 20.75 1.32 -5.21
C LEU A 323 19.25 1.09 -5.39
N GLN A 324 18.51 1.19 -4.30
CA GLN A 324 17.06 1.22 -4.29
C GLN A 324 16.57 2.62 -3.90
N HIS A 325 15.59 3.12 -4.64
CA HIS A 325 14.94 4.39 -4.34
C HIS A 325 13.59 4.12 -3.68
N VAL A 326 13.29 4.84 -2.60
CA VAL A 326 11.99 4.79 -1.93
C VAL A 326 11.40 6.18 -1.98
N ASP A 327 10.35 6.36 -2.80
CA ASP A 327 9.63 7.61 -2.88
C ASP A 327 8.76 7.81 -1.63
N THR A 328 8.97 8.92 -0.91
CA THR A 328 8.07 9.35 0.16
C THR A 328 6.94 10.17 -0.46
N ILE A 329 5.72 9.62 -0.48
CA ILE A 329 4.54 10.34 -0.97
C ILE A 329 4.05 11.27 0.16
N PRO A 330 3.93 12.59 -0.06
CA PRO A 330 3.31 13.47 0.94
C PRO A 330 1.83 13.12 1.11
N GLU A 331 1.21 13.47 2.24
CA GLU A 331 -0.26 13.48 2.36
C GLU A 331 -0.81 14.73 1.67
N TRP A 332 -1.66 14.56 0.66
CA TRP A 332 -2.28 15.65 -0.10
C TRP A 332 -3.72 15.88 0.39
N THR A 333 -4.20 17.12 0.36
CA THR A 333 -5.63 17.41 0.57
C THR A 333 -6.48 16.84 -0.57
N GLU A 334 -7.76 16.55 -0.31
CA GLU A 334 -8.67 15.88 -1.27
C GLU A 334 -8.77 16.61 -2.63
N VAL A 335 -8.77 17.95 -2.62
CA VAL A 335 -8.82 18.78 -3.84
C VAL A 335 -7.53 18.63 -4.64
N LEU A 336 -6.37 18.71 -3.99
CA LEU A 336 -5.08 18.54 -4.65
C LEU A 336 -4.85 17.08 -5.09
N ARG A 337 -5.46 16.10 -4.40
CA ARG A 337 -5.45 14.69 -4.81
C ARG A 337 -6.22 14.48 -6.10
N THR A 338 -7.39 15.11 -6.25
CA THR A 338 -8.21 15.01 -7.47
C THR A 338 -7.52 15.69 -8.65
N ALA A 339 -7.06 16.93 -8.47
CA ALA A 339 -6.36 17.66 -9.52
C ALA A 339 -4.98 17.05 -9.86
N GLY A 340 -4.26 16.56 -8.85
CA GLY A 340 -3.02 15.79 -9.02
C GLY A 340 -3.25 14.46 -9.75
N GLY A 341 -4.35 13.77 -9.44
CA GLY A 341 -4.80 12.57 -10.16
C GLY A 341 -5.00 12.85 -11.65
N TRP A 342 -5.72 13.93 -11.99
CA TRP A 342 -5.90 14.36 -13.37
C TRP A 342 -4.57 14.67 -14.09
N LEU A 343 -3.63 15.35 -13.43
CA LEU A 343 -2.30 15.64 -13.99
C LEU A 343 -1.49 14.36 -14.26
N LEU A 344 -1.67 13.33 -13.45
CA LEU A 344 -1.04 12.02 -13.65
C LEU A 344 -1.73 11.23 -14.77
N GLU A 345 -3.06 11.21 -14.80
CA GLU A 345 -3.87 10.52 -15.81
C GLU A 345 -3.67 11.07 -17.23
N THR A 346 -3.59 12.40 -17.36
CA THR A 346 -3.31 13.07 -18.64
C THR A 346 -1.85 12.91 -19.09
N GLY A 347 -0.97 12.41 -18.22
CA GLY A 347 0.46 12.29 -18.48
C GLY A 347 1.23 13.62 -18.45
N LEU A 348 0.57 14.74 -18.14
CA LEU A 348 1.21 16.06 -18.02
C LEU A 348 2.27 16.07 -16.91
N GLY A 349 1.95 15.50 -15.74
CA GLY A 349 2.91 15.36 -14.65
C GLY A 349 4.12 14.50 -15.05
N LYS A 350 3.88 13.37 -15.74
CA LYS A 350 4.95 12.49 -16.24
C LYS A 350 5.84 13.21 -17.26
N ARG A 351 5.25 14.01 -18.17
CA ARG A 351 5.98 14.80 -19.17
C ARG A 351 6.82 15.89 -18.51
N LEU A 352 6.27 16.61 -17.53
CA LEU A 352 6.98 17.65 -16.79
C LEU A 352 8.17 17.06 -16.02
N VAL A 353 7.94 15.96 -15.30
CA VAL A 353 9.01 15.24 -14.59
C VAL A 353 10.06 14.71 -15.57
N ALA A 354 9.68 14.12 -16.70
CA ALA A 354 10.63 13.63 -17.68
C ALA A 354 11.49 14.74 -18.32
N ARG A 355 10.96 15.96 -18.43
CA ARG A 355 11.70 17.12 -18.94
C ARG A 355 12.65 17.72 -17.89
N LEU A 356 12.19 17.85 -16.64
CA LEU A 356 12.91 18.57 -15.58
C LEU A 356 13.80 17.68 -14.72
N ARG A 357 13.50 16.37 -14.64
CA ARG A 357 14.29 15.42 -13.84
C ARG A 357 15.50 14.98 -14.66
N ILE A 358 16.67 15.07 -14.03
CA ILE A 358 17.92 14.51 -14.55
C ILE A 358 17.73 13.00 -14.76
N PRO A 359 18.11 12.46 -15.92
CA PRO A 359 17.95 11.03 -16.18
C PRO A 359 18.73 10.22 -15.14
N GLN A 360 18.12 9.15 -14.65
CA GLN A 360 18.77 8.23 -13.75
C GLN A 360 20.02 7.63 -14.43
N PRO A 361 21.15 7.47 -13.72
CA PRO A 361 22.33 6.83 -14.27
C PRO A 361 21.99 5.40 -14.75
N PRO A 362 22.40 5.01 -15.97
CA PRO A 362 22.03 3.72 -16.53
C PRO A 362 22.72 2.57 -15.78
N CYS A 363 21.93 1.63 -15.27
CA CYS A 363 22.44 0.38 -14.70
C CYS A 363 22.57 -0.69 -15.81
N ARG A 364 23.80 -0.92 -16.29
CA ARG A 364 24.06 -1.94 -17.33
C ARG A 364 23.87 -3.37 -16.84
N ALA A 365 24.06 -3.64 -15.54
CA ALA A 365 23.92 -4.99 -14.99
C ALA A 365 22.47 -5.49 -14.98
N SER A 366 21.47 -4.60 -14.99
CA SER A 366 20.05 -5.00 -15.11
C SER A 366 19.72 -5.69 -16.45
N LEU A 367 20.53 -5.47 -17.49
CA LEU A 367 20.40 -6.13 -18.80
C LEU A 367 21.05 -7.52 -18.84
N LEU A 368 21.90 -7.82 -17.85
CA LEU A 368 22.51 -9.13 -17.68
C LEU A 368 21.74 -9.82 -16.56
N ALA A 369 20.64 -10.49 -16.90
CA ALA A 369 19.89 -11.34 -15.97
C ALA A 369 20.87 -12.06 -15.04
N GLU A 370 20.72 -11.83 -13.72
CA GLU A 370 21.67 -12.25 -12.70
C GLU A 370 21.92 -13.76 -12.86
N ARG A 371 23.09 -14.11 -13.43
CA ARG A 371 23.47 -15.51 -13.60
C ARG A 371 23.64 -16.08 -12.20
N VAL A 372 22.81 -17.07 -11.85
CA VAL A 372 22.92 -17.84 -10.62
C VAL A 372 24.37 -18.28 -10.47
N LYS A 373 25.04 -17.81 -9.41
CA LYS A 373 26.44 -18.17 -9.19
C LYS A 373 26.46 -19.59 -8.67
N LEU A 374 27.50 -20.35 -9.02
CA LEU A 374 27.69 -21.71 -8.50
C LEU A 374 27.71 -21.74 -6.96
N GLY A 375 28.09 -20.62 -6.32
CA GLY A 375 28.04 -20.43 -4.87
C GLY A 375 26.63 -20.46 -4.28
N ASP A 376 25.63 -19.98 -5.01
CA ASP A 376 24.23 -19.92 -4.55
C ASP A 376 23.61 -21.33 -4.48
N ILE A 377 24.12 -22.26 -5.30
CA ILE A 377 23.71 -23.68 -5.32
C ILE A 377 24.68 -24.59 -4.55
N ALA A 378 25.76 -24.05 -3.97
CA ALA A 378 26.82 -24.86 -3.36
C ALA A 378 26.33 -25.65 -2.14
N SER A 379 25.47 -25.05 -1.31
CA SER A 379 24.85 -25.74 -0.17
C SER A 379 23.97 -26.90 -0.62
N LEU A 380 23.20 -26.70 -1.70
CA LEU A 380 22.32 -27.71 -2.28
C LEU A 380 23.13 -28.87 -2.88
N LEU A 381 24.20 -28.57 -3.61
CA LEU A 381 25.15 -29.56 -4.12
C LEU A 381 25.85 -30.34 -2.99
N ALA A 382 26.30 -29.66 -1.94
CA ALA A 382 26.93 -30.29 -0.78
C ALA A 382 25.97 -31.26 -0.09
N LEU A 383 24.69 -30.87 0.08
CA LEU A 383 23.66 -31.70 0.69
C LEU A 383 23.33 -32.93 -0.18
N THR A 384 23.36 -32.76 -1.51
CA THR A 384 23.17 -33.86 -2.47
C THR A 384 24.32 -34.87 -2.41
N ILE A 385 25.57 -34.39 -2.38
CA ILE A 385 26.77 -35.23 -2.25
C ILE A 385 26.77 -35.96 -0.90
N PHE A 386 26.41 -35.26 0.17
CA PHE A 386 26.30 -35.86 1.50
C PHE A 386 25.23 -36.96 1.56
N GLY A 387 24.06 -36.72 0.97
CA GLY A 387 23.00 -37.73 0.86
C GLY A 387 23.43 -38.96 0.05
N ALA A 388 24.12 -38.75 -1.07
CA ALA A 388 24.68 -39.84 -1.86
C ALA A 388 25.71 -40.67 -1.08
N PHE A 389 26.60 -40.00 -0.33
CA PHE A 389 27.57 -40.68 0.53
C PHE A 389 26.89 -41.50 1.64
N LEU A 390 25.90 -40.92 2.32
CA LEU A 390 25.15 -41.60 3.38
C LEU A 390 24.42 -42.85 2.86
N SER A 391 23.87 -42.78 1.65
CA SER A 391 23.21 -43.93 1.00
C SER A 391 24.18 -45.08 0.76
N VAL A 392 25.42 -44.81 0.30
CA VAL A 392 26.45 -45.83 0.11
C VAL A 392 26.87 -46.46 1.45
N VAL A 393 26.99 -45.67 2.51
CA VAL A 393 27.31 -46.16 3.86
C VAL A 393 26.22 -47.09 4.38
N LEU A 394 24.95 -46.70 4.25
CA LEU A 394 23.81 -47.53 4.67
C LEU A 394 23.77 -48.85 3.91
N LEU A 395 23.96 -48.82 2.59
CA LEU A 395 24.05 -50.04 1.78
C LEU A 395 25.19 -50.96 2.25
N GLY A 396 26.35 -50.40 2.58
CA GLY A 396 27.48 -51.16 3.14
C GLY A 396 27.15 -51.83 4.48
N VAL A 397 26.44 -51.11 5.35
CA VAL A 397 25.96 -51.65 6.64
C VAL A 397 24.97 -52.77 6.43
N GLU A 398 24.00 -52.62 5.52
CA GLU A 398 23.02 -53.66 5.19
C GLU A 398 23.69 -54.95 4.70
N ILE A 399 24.68 -54.84 3.81
CA ILE A 399 25.44 -55.99 3.32
C ILE A 399 26.19 -56.69 4.45
N LEU A 400 26.81 -55.93 5.37
CA LEU A 400 27.52 -56.49 6.53
C LEU A 400 26.57 -57.21 7.48
N VAL A 401 25.41 -56.62 7.77
CA VAL A 401 24.36 -57.21 8.62
C VAL A 401 23.80 -58.48 7.98
N ALA A 402 23.51 -58.45 6.68
CA ALA A 402 23.02 -59.62 5.95
C ALA A 402 24.04 -60.77 5.97
N LYS A 403 25.33 -60.46 5.79
CA LYS A 403 26.41 -61.46 5.85
C LYS A 403 26.57 -62.05 7.26
N ALA A 404 26.52 -61.22 8.31
CA ALA A 404 26.62 -61.66 9.70
C ALA A 404 25.41 -62.51 10.14
N LYS A 405 24.21 -62.21 9.61
CA LYS A 405 23.01 -63.00 9.87
C LYS A 405 23.09 -64.38 9.21
N ASN A 406 23.60 -64.46 7.97
CA ASN A 406 23.79 -65.75 7.28
C ASN A 406 24.89 -66.61 7.90
N SER A 407 25.94 -66.03 8.50
CA SER A 407 26.97 -66.81 9.20
C SER A 407 26.53 -67.37 10.56
N ASN A 408 25.42 -66.88 11.12
CA ASN A 408 24.90 -67.32 12.43
C ASN A 408 23.73 -68.32 12.31
N LEU A 409 23.38 -68.78 11.11
CA LEU A 409 22.52 -69.93 10.95
C LEU A 409 23.37 -71.19 11.18
N PRO A 410 23.19 -71.93 12.30
CA PRO A 410 23.86 -73.20 12.48
C PRO A 410 23.42 -74.14 11.36
N GLU A 411 24.41 -74.75 10.72
CA GLU A 411 24.27 -75.84 9.75
C GLU A 411 23.61 -77.03 10.46
N GLY A 412 22.28 -76.96 10.58
CA GLY A 412 21.44 -77.95 11.21
C GLY A 412 21.06 -79.02 10.20
N ASP A 413 21.76 -80.15 10.31
CA ASP A 413 21.44 -81.49 9.84
C ASP A 413 20.26 -81.63 8.87
N SER A 414 20.62 -82.01 7.64
CA SER A 414 19.80 -82.82 6.76
C SER A 414 19.33 -84.09 7.47
N LYS A 415 18.09 -84.10 7.95
CA LYS A 415 17.32 -85.33 8.12
C LYS A 415 16.11 -85.30 7.19
N VAL A 416 16.24 -86.17 6.18
CA VAL A 416 15.19 -86.65 5.28
C VAL A 416 14.04 -87.19 6.13
N ASP A 417 12.84 -86.67 5.93
CA ASP A 417 11.62 -87.44 6.07
C ASP A 417 10.68 -87.08 4.92
N ASN A 418 10.40 -88.11 4.12
CA ASN A 418 9.35 -88.14 3.11
C ASN A 418 8.00 -87.98 3.81
N VAL A 419 7.18 -87.02 3.40
CA VAL A 419 5.71 -87.14 3.44
C VAL A 419 5.14 -86.35 2.26
N ASP A 420 4.49 -87.10 1.37
CA ASP A 420 3.57 -86.62 0.33
C ASP A 420 2.47 -85.73 0.91
N ASP A 421 2.15 -84.60 0.26
CA ASP A 421 0.79 -84.29 -0.22
C ASP A 421 0.67 -82.86 -0.78
N ILE A 422 0.22 -82.83 -2.04
CA ILE A 422 -0.32 -81.73 -2.86
C ILE A 422 -1.70 -81.34 -2.26
N PRO A 423 -2.20 -80.07 -2.24
CA PRO A 423 -2.53 -79.36 -3.48
C PRO A 423 -2.50 -77.81 -3.53
N ASP A 424 -2.29 -77.34 -4.77
CA ASP A 424 -2.95 -76.25 -5.49
C ASP A 424 -3.45 -75.00 -4.75
N SER A 425 -2.89 -73.85 -5.15
CA SER A 425 -3.56 -72.59 -5.53
C SER A 425 -2.46 -71.52 -5.72
N VAL A 426 -2.01 -71.20 -6.94
CA VAL A 426 -2.65 -70.33 -7.95
C VAL A 426 -3.33 -69.10 -7.34
N GLU A 427 -2.59 -68.00 -7.23
CA GLU A 427 -3.07 -66.62 -7.39
C GLU A 427 -1.85 -65.70 -7.63
N HIS A 428 -1.44 -65.50 -8.88
CA HIS A 428 -1.77 -64.32 -9.71
C HIS A 428 -1.54 -62.96 -9.03
N SER A 429 -0.37 -62.40 -9.39
CA SER A 429 -0.10 -60.98 -9.68
C SER A 429 -1.34 -60.11 -9.89
N ASN A 430 -1.37 -58.95 -9.24
CA ASN A 430 -1.82 -57.72 -9.90
C ASN A 430 -1.11 -56.48 -9.32
N TYR A 431 -0.19 -55.98 -10.14
CA TYR A 431 0.10 -54.55 -10.29
C TYR A 431 -1.14 -53.84 -10.85
N ILE A 432 -1.57 -52.74 -10.23
CA ILE A 432 -2.36 -51.64 -10.83
C ILE A 432 -1.95 -50.36 -10.08
N GLU A 433 -1.07 -49.56 -10.69
CA GLU A 433 -1.29 -48.18 -11.23
C GLU A 433 -1.36 -47.06 -10.18
#